data_AF-A0A3L7MT02-F1
#
_entry.id   AF-A0A3L7MT02-F1
#
_cell.length_a   1.000
_cell.length_b   1.000
_cell.length_c   1.000
_cell.angle_alpha   90.00
_cell.angle_beta   90.00
_cell.angle_gamma   90.00
#
_symmetry.space_group_name_H-M   'P 1'
#
loop_
_entity.id
_entity.type
_entity.pdbx_description
1 polymer ?
#
loop_
_entity_poly.entity_id
_entity_poly.type
_entity_poly.pdbx_seq_one_letter_code
_entity_poly.pdbx_strand_id
1 'polypeptide(L)'
;MSFSSRSCVISKCAPLLCVVLALALATRAHAFVTAWLIAPPVPVAPTAPANAAPSVATQTLEDRWYLLSLGGKPCGWFHEWVERDQNTIRSMTETEMSVGRMGQGVTLRTRTMFEETARGVPVRAEIVKTSGAAPVRCTWTFAADDMEIADEQSGRRSVQRHPLPAAGWLPPYAADEFVRRRLASGAKELRYTTLDPESGPDAVQVESVLKGTAETEVDGRTVRLTEWSTKTSLIERPSSEFMSSDGVLVHSRTDLGVGILESRLTTRAIATAAAAPVEIMARTFIPLTSSARALSESRRAELLVTAKDSVLADLPSAGAQVFVRTAAGAARLSIDADSSSMAPVADVSDARFTRASVMADSDDPAIRGLAQKALEGCAPLPLARAEALRSAVNRYITNKNLASGFATASEAVKSRSGDCTEHAVLLCALLRTQGIPARVASGLLYVAESGAIRNSYGWHMWTQAMIDGKWVDFDAVLSARGPRFDASHLLTGLSAADGASIDTDLARIVDLMGDTVIEVQSIDGKPIGNAKGAAR
;
A
#
# COMPACT_ATOMS: atom_id res chain seq x y z
N MET A 1 13.45 24.72 -27.77
CA MET A 1 12.16 24.11 -28.13
C MET A 1 11.06 24.95 -27.49
N SER A 2 10.01 25.28 -28.25
CA SER A 2 8.83 25.98 -27.75
C SER A 2 8.13 25.05 -26.75
N PHE A 3 8.09 25.42 -25.47
CA PHE A 3 7.33 24.67 -24.46
C PHE A 3 5.84 24.83 -24.78
N SER A 4 5.25 23.81 -25.43
CA SER A 4 3.81 23.69 -25.58
C SER A 4 3.23 23.41 -24.20
N SER A 5 2.41 24.35 -23.73
CA SER A 5 1.90 24.46 -22.36
C SER A 5 0.54 23.80 -22.18
N ARG A 6 0.43 22.86 -21.24
CA ARG A 6 -0.72 22.48 -20.37
C ARG A 6 -0.14 21.54 -19.25
N SER A 7 -0.79 21.27 -18.09
CA SER A 7 -0.26 20.47 -16.92
C SER A 7 -1.23 19.34 -16.55
N CYS A 8 -0.71 18.31 -15.84
CA CYS A 8 -1.41 17.18 -15.23
C CYS A 8 -1.26 17.15 -13.68
N VAL A 9 -2.36 16.98 -12.91
CA VAL A 9 -2.48 17.03 -11.43
C VAL A 9 -2.20 15.64 -10.86
N ILE A 10 -2.14 14.61 -11.71
CA ILE A 10 -1.77 13.24 -11.33
C ILE A 10 -0.35 13.20 -10.74
N SER A 11 0.49 14.21 -11.01
CA SER A 11 1.81 14.39 -10.40
C SER A 11 1.85 14.40 -8.86
N LYS A 12 0.71 14.60 -8.16
CA LYS A 12 0.70 14.90 -6.73
C LYS A 12 0.58 13.67 -5.80
N CYS A 13 0.02 12.54 -6.27
CA CYS A 13 -0.24 11.36 -5.43
C CYS A 13 0.44 10.05 -5.90
N ALA A 14 0.71 9.90 -7.21
CA ALA A 14 1.16 8.63 -7.80
C ALA A 14 2.47 8.03 -7.21
N PRO A 15 3.56 8.79 -6.96
CA PRO A 15 4.80 8.18 -6.46
C PRO A 15 4.74 7.74 -4.99
N LEU A 16 3.72 8.19 -4.26
CA LEU A 16 3.56 7.96 -2.82
C LEU A 16 3.08 6.54 -2.53
N LEU A 17 2.16 6.02 -3.33
CA LEU A 17 1.61 4.67 -3.15
C LEU A 17 2.67 3.59 -3.41
N CYS A 18 3.62 3.83 -4.31
CA CYS A 18 4.75 2.93 -4.51
C CYS A 18 5.63 2.82 -3.26
N VAL A 19 5.85 3.91 -2.51
CA VAL A 19 6.64 3.84 -1.26
C VAL A 19 5.86 3.09 -0.19
N VAL A 20 4.57 3.35 -0.09
CA VAL A 20 3.66 2.65 0.81
C VAL A 20 3.70 1.13 0.57
N LEU A 21 3.51 0.69 -0.68
CA LEU A 21 3.61 -0.71 -1.15
C LEU A 21 4.96 -1.37 -0.90
N ALA A 22 6.01 -0.61 -0.62
CA ALA A 22 7.33 -1.14 -0.37
C ALA A 22 7.64 -1.40 1.12
N LEU A 23 6.86 -0.82 2.04
CA LEU A 23 7.20 -0.70 3.48
C LEU A 23 6.74 -1.87 4.36
N ALA A 24 6.06 -2.84 3.77
CA ALA A 24 5.57 -4.00 4.46
C ALA A 24 6.72 -4.96 4.88
N LEU A 25 6.87 -5.25 6.20
CA LEU A 25 7.37 -6.48 6.89
C LEU A 25 8.42 -6.43 8.02
N ALA A 26 8.34 -7.39 8.99
CA ALA A 26 9.22 -8.57 9.20
C ALA A 26 8.79 -9.50 10.35
N THR A 27 8.98 -10.83 10.21
CA THR A 27 9.57 -11.68 11.28
C THR A 27 10.45 -12.83 10.75
N ARG A 28 11.55 -13.03 11.49
CA ARG A 28 12.60 -14.09 11.51
C ARG A 28 12.66 -15.14 10.38
N ALA A 29 13.82 -15.18 9.72
CA ALA A 29 14.35 -16.40 9.09
C ALA A 29 15.88 -16.50 9.25
N HIS A 30 16.37 -17.72 9.53
CA HIS A 30 17.78 -18.10 9.47
C HIS A 30 18.01 -19.01 8.25
N ALA A 31 19.00 -18.61 7.43
CA ALA A 31 20.08 -19.41 6.84
C ALA A 31 19.97 -20.13 5.46
N PHE A 32 21.14 -20.08 4.80
CA PHE A 32 21.78 -20.84 3.71
C PHE A 32 21.29 -20.69 2.25
N VAL A 33 22.20 -20.12 1.43
CA VAL A 33 22.10 -19.96 -0.03
C VAL A 33 23.04 -20.97 -0.71
N THR A 34 22.50 -21.81 -1.59
CA THR A 34 23.26 -22.49 -2.64
C THR A 34 22.64 -22.14 -4.00
N ALA A 35 23.43 -21.47 -4.84
CA ALA A 35 23.00 -20.98 -6.14
C ALA A 35 23.12 -22.07 -7.22
N TRP A 36 22.09 -22.19 -8.06
CA TRP A 36 22.13 -22.93 -9.33
C TRP A 36 21.84 -21.95 -10.48
N LEU A 37 22.72 -21.94 -11.48
CA LEU A 37 22.61 -21.17 -12.71
C LEU A 37 21.72 -21.93 -13.71
N ILE A 38 20.66 -21.30 -14.22
CA ILE A 38 19.88 -21.78 -15.38
C ILE A 38 19.92 -20.70 -16.46
N ALA A 39 20.23 -21.10 -17.69
CA ALA A 39 20.38 -20.26 -18.87
C ALA A 39 19.03 -19.75 -19.41
N PRO A 40 18.99 -18.58 -20.10
CA PRO A 40 17.76 -17.99 -20.62
C PRO A 40 17.24 -18.69 -21.89
N PRO A 41 15.91 -18.68 -22.13
CA PRO A 41 15.32 -19.18 -23.37
C PRO A 41 15.47 -18.17 -24.54
N VAL A 42 15.49 -18.72 -25.75
CA VAL A 42 15.66 -18.05 -27.05
C VAL A 42 14.38 -17.26 -27.43
N PRO A 43 14.50 -16.05 -28.01
CA PRO A 43 13.34 -15.24 -28.38
C PRO A 43 12.65 -15.75 -29.65
N VAL A 44 11.32 -15.84 -29.60
CA VAL A 44 10.45 -16.06 -30.77
C VAL A 44 9.97 -14.71 -31.28
N ALA A 45 10.16 -14.44 -32.58
CA ALA A 45 9.77 -13.17 -33.20
C ALA A 45 8.24 -13.04 -33.34
N PRO A 46 7.66 -11.86 -33.09
CA PRO A 46 6.23 -11.62 -33.26
C PRO A 46 5.85 -11.46 -34.73
N THR A 47 4.75 -12.10 -35.13
CA THR A 47 4.06 -11.91 -36.40
C THR A 47 3.31 -10.57 -36.40
N ALA A 48 3.44 -9.80 -37.48
CA ALA A 48 2.84 -8.48 -37.63
C ALA A 48 1.30 -8.55 -37.73
N PRO A 49 0.54 -7.64 -37.08
CA PRO A 49 -0.90 -7.57 -37.26
C PRO A 49 -1.27 -6.88 -38.57
N ALA A 50 -2.39 -7.32 -39.14
CA ALA A 50 -2.99 -6.80 -40.35
C ALA A 50 -3.54 -5.36 -40.17
N ASN A 51 -3.47 -4.60 -41.26
CA ASN A 51 -3.89 -3.20 -41.45
C ASN A 51 -5.05 -2.71 -40.55
N ALA A 52 -4.72 -1.77 -39.65
CA ALA A 52 -5.70 -0.90 -39.01
C ALA A 52 -6.03 0.30 -39.93
N ALA A 53 -7.31 0.71 -39.92
CA ALA A 53 -7.79 1.94 -40.56
C ALA A 53 -6.99 3.18 -40.10
N PRO A 54 -6.92 4.27 -40.91
CA PRO A 54 -6.09 5.42 -40.58
C PRO A 54 -6.52 6.04 -39.25
N SER A 55 -5.66 5.89 -38.24
CA SER A 55 -5.77 6.54 -36.94
C SER A 55 -5.82 8.05 -37.15
N VAL A 56 -6.88 8.70 -36.66
CA VAL A 56 -6.84 10.14 -36.41
C VAL A 56 -5.67 10.41 -35.47
N ALA A 57 -4.88 11.46 -35.74
CA ALA A 57 -3.62 11.69 -35.04
C ALA A 57 -3.89 12.19 -33.61
N THR A 58 -3.61 11.35 -32.62
CA THR A 58 -3.55 11.73 -31.20
C THR A 58 -2.50 12.84 -31.01
N GLN A 59 -2.89 13.94 -30.36
CA GLN A 59 -1.99 15.04 -30.04
C GLN A 59 -1.47 14.91 -28.60
N THR A 60 -0.15 14.81 -28.42
CA THR A 60 0.47 14.97 -27.10
C THR A 60 0.43 16.45 -26.72
N LEU A 61 -0.24 16.76 -25.62
CA LEU A 61 -0.31 18.11 -25.06
C LEU A 61 0.87 18.37 -24.12
N GLU A 62 1.33 17.34 -23.42
CA GLU A 62 2.30 17.41 -22.32
C GLU A 62 3.09 16.11 -22.22
N ASP A 63 4.34 16.19 -21.80
CA ASP A 63 5.22 15.04 -21.53
C ASP A 63 6.31 15.50 -20.55
N ARG A 64 6.36 14.91 -19.34
CA ARG A 64 7.28 15.33 -18.27
C ARG A 64 7.85 14.15 -17.50
N TRP A 65 9.15 14.22 -17.29
CA TRP A 65 9.90 13.21 -16.54
C TRP A 65 10.41 13.79 -15.23
N TYR A 66 10.34 12.98 -14.18
CA TYR A 66 10.77 13.35 -12.85
C TYR A 66 11.71 12.27 -12.32
N LEU A 67 12.81 12.70 -11.70
CA LEU A 67 13.63 11.83 -10.86
C LEU A 67 12.97 11.72 -9.49
N LEU A 68 12.75 10.51 -9.02
CA LEU A 68 12.33 10.24 -7.65
C LEU A 68 13.56 9.96 -6.79
N SER A 69 13.63 10.61 -5.64
CA SER A 69 14.64 10.36 -4.61
C SER A 69 13.98 10.15 -3.25
N LEU A 70 14.55 9.26 -2.45
CA LEU A 70 14.10 9.02 -1.07
C LEU A 70 15.27 9.18 -0.12
N GLY A 71 15.13 10.07 0.87
CA GLY A 71 16.22 10.41 1.79
C GLY A 71 17.46 10.94 1.07
N GLY A 72 17.27 11.68 -0.02
CA GLY A 72 18.32 12.26 -0.86
C GLY A 72 19.01 11.29 -1.82
N LYS A 73 18.57 10.02 -1.90
CA LYS A 73 19.13 9.03 -2.82
C LYS A 73 18.14 8.74 -3.95
N PRO A 74 18.57 8.71 -5.23
CA PRO A 74 17.72 8.27 -6.33
C PRO A 74 17.10 6.90 -6.05
N CYS A 75 15.79 6.79 -6.22
CA CYS A 75 15.05 5.54 -6.01
C CYS A 75 14.13 5.19 -7.18
N GLY A 76 14.03 6.01 -8.22
CA GLY A 76 13.16 5.72 -9.34
C GLY A 76 12.84 6.94 -10.18
N TRP A 77 11.77 6.83 -10.96
CA TRP A 77 11.29 7.90 -11.81
C TRP A 77 9.76 7.91 -11.87
N PHE A 78 9.24 9.07 -12.22
CA PHE A 78 7.83 9.33 -12.48
C PHE A 78 7.72 10.02 -13.84
N HIS A 79 6.86 9.52 -14.70
CA HIS A 79 6.57 10.05 -16.03
C HIS A 79 5.09 10.37 -16.08
N GLU A 80 4.76 11.58 -16.54
CA GLU A 80 3.39 11.95 -16.83
C GLU A 80 3.29 12.53 -18.23
N TRP A 81 2.16 12.28 -18.88
CA TRP A 81 1.86 12.90 -20.16
C TRP A 81 0.36 13.01 -20.37
N VAL A 82 -0.04 13.94 -21.23
CA VAL A 82 -1.43 14.15 -21.58
C VAL A 82 -1.59 14.04 -23.08
N GLU A 83 -2.53 13.21 -23.50
CA GLU A 83 -2.91 13.03 -24.89
C GLU A 83 -4.32 13.53 -25.12
N ARG A 84 -4.56 14.13 -26.28
CA ARG A 84 -5.88 14.53 -26.75
C ARG A 84 -6.19 13.84 -28.07
N ASP A 85 -7.35 13.21 -28.10
CA ASP A 85 -8.04 12.83 -29.34
C ASP A 85 -9.25 13.77 -29.53
N GLN A 86 -10.00 13.68 -30.64
CA GLN A 86 -11.05 14.64 -31.00
C GLN A 86 -12.11 14.85 -29.90
N ASN A 87 -12.45 13.80 -29.15
CA ASN A 87 -13.54 13.83 -28.16
C ASN A 87 -13.09 13.64 -26.70
N THR A 88 -11.87 13.15 -26.47
CA THR A 88 -11.39 12.79 -25.14
C THR A 88 -9.96 13.25 -24.88
N ILE A 89 -9.66 13.42 -23.60
CA ILE A 89 -8.35 13.75 -23.06
C ILE A 89 -7.96 12.58 -22.16
N ARG A 90 -6.73 12.08 -22.32
CA ARG A 90 -6.15 11.02 -21.51
C ARG A 90 -4.99 11.58 -20.72
N SER A 91 -5.13 11.55 -19.41
CA SER A 91 -4.07 11.87 -18.46
C SER A 91 -3.39 10.56 -18.06
N MET A 92 -2.10 10.46 -18.34
CA MET A 92 -1.33 9.23 -18.22
C MET A 92 -0.19 9.44 -17.23
N THR A 93 0.06 8.42 -16.41
CA THR A 93 1.25 8.37 -15.57
C THR A 93 1.90 6.99 -15.60
N GLU A 94 3.21 6.98 -15.40
CA GLU A 94 3.99 5.80 -15.19
C GLU A 94 5.05 6.07 -14.11
N THR A 95 5.06 5.23 -13.08
CA THR A 95 5.99 5.31 -11.97
C THR A 95 6.79 4.02 -11.93
N GLU A 96 8.10 4.11 -11.75
CA GLU A 96 8.95 2.98 -11.38
C GLU A 96 9.79 3.38 -10.19
N MET A 97 9.78 2.57 -9.15
CA MET A 97 10.56 2.81 -7.94
C MET A 97 11.18 1.53 -7.42
N SER A 98 12.46 1.61 -7.05
CA SER A 98 13.25 0.52 -6.49
C SER A 98 13.62 0.83 -5.04
N VAL A 99 13.28 -0.10 -4.16
CA VAL A 99 13.42 0.02 -2.71
C VAL A 99 14.16 -1.19 -2.15
N GLY A 100 14.99 -0.94 -1.15
CA GLY A 100 15.68 -1.95 -0.37
C GLY A 100 14.83 -2.36 0.84
N ARG A 101 14.77 -3.66 1.06
CA ARG A 101 14.08 -4.35 2.14
C ARG A 101 15.04 -5.32 2.80
N MET A 102 15.74 -4.86 3.83
CA MET A 102 16.76 -5.61 4.57
C MET A 102 17.78 -6.30 3.66
N GLY A 103 18.28 -5.56 2.66
CA GLY A 103 19.27 -6.05 1.69
C GLY A 103 18.72 -6.78 0.47
N GLN A 104 17.40 -6.93 0.34
CA GLN A 104 16.74 -7.39 -0.90
C GLN A 104 16.10 -6.20 -1.62
N GLY A 105 16.25 -6.12 -2.95
CA GLY A 105 15.64 -5.06 -3.75
C GLY A 105 14.28 -5.49 -4.30
N VAL A 106 13.30 -4.60 -4.24
CA VAL A 106 12.01 -4.74 -4.94
C VAL A 106 11.81 -3.54 -5.84
N THR A 107 11.40 -3.80 -7.08
CA THR A 107 11.02 -2.75 -8.03
C THR A 107 9.51 -2.80 -8.24
N LEU A 108 8.86 -1.69 -7.97
CA LEU A 108 7.44 -1.49 -8.17
C LEU A 108 7.24 -0.63 -9.41
N ARG A 109 6.36 -1.05 -10.30
CA ARG A 109 5.97 -0.27 -11.47
C ARG A 109 4.46 -0.11 -11.49
N THR A 110 4.00 1.11 -11.67
CA THR A 110 2.57 1.43 -11.80
C THR A 110 2.38 2.27 -13.05
N ARG A 111 1.36 1.94 -13.84
CA ARG A 111 0.91 2.77 -14.96
C ARG A 111 -0.55 3.09 -14.79
N THR A 112 -0.91 4.36 -14.89
CA THR A 112 -2.28 4.83 -14.75
C THR A 112 -2.69 5.62 -15.99
N MET A 113 -3.94 5.45 -16.38
CA MET A 113 -4.60 6.22 -17.42
C MET A 113 -5.95 6.67 -16.88
N PHE A 114 -6.27 7.94 -17.06
CA PHE A 114 -7.61 8.48 -16.83
C PHE A 114 -8.10 9.15 -18.11
N GLU A 115 -9.26 8.76 -18.60
CA GLU A 115 -9.88 9.30 -19.80
C GLU A 115 -11.13 10.11 -19.42
N GLU A 116 -11.18 11.36 -19.88
CA GLU A 116 -12.30 12.27 -19.70
C GLU A 116 -12.63 13.02 -21.00
N THR A 117 -13.85 13.53 -21.13
CA THR A 117 -14.22 14.39 -22.26
C THR A 117 -13.62 15.79 -22.10
N ALA A 118 -13.54 16.57 -23.18
CA ALA A 118 -13.11 17.97 -23.11
C ALA A 118 -13.98 18.87 -22.19
N ARG A 119 -15.14 18.39 -21.72
CA ARG A 119 -16.02 19.06 -20.76
C ARG A 119 -15.81 18.61 -19.31
N GLY A 120 -14.84 17.74 -19.04
CA GLY A 120 -14.58 17.21 -17.70
C GLY A 120 -15.57 16.12 -17.26
N VAL A 121 -16.14 15.38 -18.21
CA VAL A 121 -16.97 14.19 -17.90
C VAL A 121 -16.06 12.96 -17.91
N PRO A 122 -15.95 12.19 -16.81
CA PRO A 122 -15.10 10.99 -16.75
C PRO A 122 -15.66 9.89 -17.66
N VAL A 123 -14.77 9.12 -18.29
CA VAL A 123 -15.13 8.03 -19.20
C VAL A 123 -14.66 6.69 -18.64
N ARG A 124 -13.35 6.58 -18.38
CA ARG A 124 -12.75 5.37 -17.80
C ARG A 124 -11.41 5.67 -17.15
N ALA A 125 -10.96 4.77 -16.29
CA ALA A 125 -9.58 4.74 -15.83
C ALA A 125 -9.00 3.33 -15.97
N GLU A 126 -7.69 3.23 -16.08
CA GLU A 126 -6.96 1.95 -16.06
C GLU A 126 -5.72 2.10 -15.20
N ILE A 127 -5.48 1.13 -14.32
CA ILE A 127 -4.28 1.04 -13.50
C ILE A 127 -3.64 -0.32 -13.76
N VAL A 128 -2.35 -0.36 -14.03
CA VAL A 128 -1.56 -1.58 -14.18
C VAL A 128 -0.43 -1.55 -13.18
N LYS A 129 -0.45 -2.47 -12.22
CA LYS A 129 0.59 -2.62 -11.18
C LYS A 129 1.43 -3.86 -11.46
N THR A 130 2.74 -3.69 -11.42
CA THR A 130 3.73 -4.77 -11.59
C THR A 130 4.68 -4.77 -10.41
N SER A 131 4.56 -5.80 -9.58
CA SER A 131 5.41 -6.02 -8.40
C SER A 131 5.81 -7.50 -8.22
N GLY A 132 5.31 -8.38 -9.10
CA GLY A 132 5.51 -9.83 -9.11
C GLY A 132 5.55 -10.39 -10.54
N ALA A 133 5.19 -11.67 -10.71
CA ALA A 133 5.33 -12.37 -12.00
C ALA A 133 4.23 -11.97 -13.01
N ALA A 134 3.00 -11.72 -12.55
CA ALA A 134 1.90 -11.28 -13.39
C ALA A 134 1.37 -9.90 -12.95
N PRO A 135 1.17 -8.95 -13.88
CA PRO A 135 0.64 -7.63 -13.54
C PRO A 135 -0.83 -7.71 -13.11
N VAL A 136 -1.21 -6.87 -12.16
CA VAL A 136 -2.60 -6.62 -11.78
C VAL A 136 -3.13 -5.47 -12.63
N ARG A 137 -4.25 -5.68 -13.33
CA ARG A 137 -4.92 -4.64 -14.12
C ARG A 137 -6.24 -4.29 -13.46
N CYS A 138 -6.43 -3.03 -13.10
CA CYS A 138 -7.68 -2.48 -12.61
C CYS A 138 -8.29 -1.56 -13.68
N THR A 139 -9.56 -1.76 -14.03
CA THR A 139 -10.27 -0.98 -15.04
C THR A 139 -11.53 -0.38 -14.44
N TRP A 140 -11.72 0.91 -14.65
CA TRP A 140 -12.84 1.67 -14.10
C TRP A 140 -13.69 2.17 -15.25
N THR A 141 -15.00 1.95 -15.17
CA THR A 141 -15.97 2.47 -16.14
C THR A 141 -16.94 3.37 -15.41
N PHE A 142 -17.03 4.63 -15.84
CA PHE A 142 -17.91 5.61 -15.21
C PHE A 142 -19.27 5.64 -15.91
N ALA A 143 -20.35 5.46 -15.16
CA ALA A 143 -21.72 5.66 -15.62
C ALA A 143 -22.26 7.00 -15.08
N ALA A 144 -23.58 7.22 -15.19
CA ALA A 144 -24.21 8.46 -14.73
C ALA A 144 -24.22 8.59 -13.20
N ASP A 145 -24.43 7.48 -12.49
CA ASP A 145 -24.66 7.47 -11.03
C ASP A 145 -23.62 6.62 -10.26
N ASP A 146 -22.99 5.65 -10.93
CA ASP A 146 -22.03 4.72 -10.36
C ASP A 146 -20.74 4.62 -11.20
N MET A 147 -19.73 3.99 -10.61
CA MET A 147 -18.55 3.51 -11.31
C MET A 147 -18.42 2.00 -11.11
N GLU A 148 -18.13 1.28 -12.19
CA GLU A 148 -17.78 -0.13 -12.14
C GLU A 148 -16.25 -0.26 -12.12
N ILE A 149 -15.72 -0.94 -11.11
CA ILE A 149 -14.30 -1.23 -10.96
C ILE A 149 -14.09 -2.72 -11.17
N ALA A 150 -13.25 -3.07 -12.13
CA ALA A 150 -12.93 -4.44 -12.47
C ALA A 150 -11.44 -4.71 -12.39
N ASP A 151 -11.06 -5.63 -11.50
CA ASP A 151 -9.69 -6.09 -11.33
C ASP A 151 -9.47 -7.40 -12.07
N GLU A 152 -8.38 -7.47 -12.82
CA GLU A 152 -7.97 -8.61 -13.61
C GLU A 152 -6.53 -9.01 -13.31
N GLN A 153 -6.31 -10.29 -13.05
CA GLN A 153 -4.97 -10.85 -12.91
C GLN A 153 -4.99 -12.33 -13.29
N SER A 154 -4.01 -12.77 -14.09
CA SER A 154 -3.85 -14.17 -14.51
C SER A 154 -5.15 -14.82 -15.07
N GLY A 155 -5.98 -14.05 -15.78
CA GLY A 155 -7.23 -14.52 -16.39
C GLY A 155 -8.45 -14.56 -15.45
N ARG A 156 -8.30 -14.15 -14.19
CA ARG A 156 -9.40 -13.93 -13.25
C ARG A 156 -9.89 -12.50 -13.33
N ARG A 157 -11.19 -12.28 -13.22
CA ARG A 157 -11.82 -10.95 -13.18
C ARG A 157 -12.78 -10.84 -11.99
N SER A 158 -12.55 -9.84 -11.13
CA SER A 158 -13.48 -9.41 -10.09
C SER A 158 -14.12 -8.10 -10.52
N VAL A 159 -15.40 -7.87 -10.18
CA VAL A 159 -16.12 -6.64 -10.52
C VAL A 159 -16.86 -6.14 -9.30
N GLN A 160 -16.70 -4.86 -9.01
CA GLN A 160 -17.38 -4.13 -7.95
C GLN A 160 -18.04 -2.87 -8.51
N ARG A 161 -19.09 -2.38 -7.84
CA ARG A 161 -19.70 -1.10 -8.16
C ARG A 161 -19.64 -0.18 -6.96
N HIS A 162 -19.29 1.07 -7.21
CA HIS A 162 -19.14 2.12 -6.21
C HIS A 162 -19.95 3.34 -6.65
N PRO A 163 -20.59 4.08 -5.73
CA PRO A 163 -21.23 5.34 -6.08
C PRO A 163 -20.18 6.34 -6.58
N LEU A 164 -20.57 7.25 -7.47
CA LEU A 164 -19.71 8.37 -7.83
C LEU A 164 -19.48 9.30 -6.62
N PRO A 165 -18.35 10.03 -6.56
CA PRO A 165 -18.16 11.06 -5.57
C PRO A 165 -19.25 12.14 -5.65
N ALA A 166 -19.45 12.85 -4.54
CA ALA A 166 -20.39 13.97 -4.48
C ALA A 166 -20.13 14.98 -5.62
N ALA A 167 -21.22 15.53 -6.17
CA ALA A 167 -21.15 16.43 -7.32
C ALA A 167 -20.16 17.59 -7.10
N GLY A 168 -19.41 17.94 -8.15
CA GLY A 168 -18.43 19.03 -8.12
C GLY A 168 -16.97 18.59 -7.98
N TRP A 169 -16.69 17.29 -7.91
CA TRP A 169 -15.34 16.78 -8.11
C TRP A 169 -14.87 17.00 -9.56
N LEU A 170 -13.56 17.12 -9.74
CA LEU A 170 -12.92 17.36 -11.02
C LEU A 170 -12.13 16.12 -11.42
N PRO A 171 -12.30 15.58 -12.64
CA PRO A 171 -11.36 14.59 -13.14
C PRO A 171 -9.97 15.23 -13.38
N PRO A 172 -8.90 14.42 -13.53
CA PRO A 172 -7.54 14.91 -13.39
C PRO A 172 -7.18 16.11 -14.26
N TYR A 173 -7.47 16.07 -15.56
CA TYR A 173 -7.18 17.20 -16.46
C TYR A 173 -8.05 18.43 -16.16
N ALA A 174 -9.31 18.23 -15.75
CA ALA A 174 -10.15 19.35 -15.31
C ALA A 174 -9.60 19.98 -14.01
N ALA A 175 -9.02 19.18 -13.11
CA ALA A 175 -8.37 19.67 -11.89
C ALA A 175 -7.13 20.52 -12.22
N ASP A 176 -6.34 20.15 -13.23
CA ASP A 176 -5.24 20.98 -13.72
C ASP A 176 -5.67 22.32 -14.27
N GLU A 177 -6.67 22.30 -15.14
CA GLU A 177 -7.22 23.52 -15.72
C GLU A 177 -7.75 24.44 -14.62
N PHE A 178 -8.38 23.87 -13.59
CA PHE A 178 -8.77 24.60 -12.39
C PHE A 178 -7.56 25.22 -11.70
N VAL A 179 -6.53 24.44 -11.34
CA VAL A 179 -5.32 24.94 -10.67
C VAL A 179 -4.66 26.05 -11.49
N ARG A 180 -4.47 25.86 -12.80
CA ARG A 180 -3.89 26.85 -13.70
C ARG A 180 -4.66 28.17 -13.70
N ARG A 181 -5.99 28.11 -13.82
CA ARG A 181 -6.84 29.32 -13.79
C ARG A 181 -6.74 30.03 -12.44
N ARG A 182 -6.69 29.28 -11.34
CA ARG A 182 -6.55 29.83 -9.99
C ARG A 182 -5.17 30.50 -9.80
N LEU A 183 -4.09 29.85 -10.23
CA LEU A 183 -2.75 30.43 -10.23
C LEU A 183 -2.68 31.72 -11.06
N ALA A 184 -3.22 31.70 -12.28
CA ALA A 184 -3.27 32.87 -13.16
C ALA A 184 -4.09 34.03 -12.57
N SER A 185 -5.10 33.74 -11.75
CA SER A 185 -5.88 34.76 -11.03
C SER A 185 -5.16 35.35 -9.80
N GLY A 186 -3.96 34.88 -9.47
CA GLY A 186 -3.22 35.29 -8.27
C GLY A 186 -3.79 34.71 -6.97
N ALA A 187 -4.52 33.59 -7.04
CA ALA A 187 -5.03 32.92 -5.86
C ALA A 187 -3.88 32.53 -4.92
N LYS A 188 -4.10 32.68 -3.62
CA LYS A 188 -3.15 32.26 -2.56
C LYS A 188 -3.55 30.95 -1.90
N GLU A 189 -4.75 30.47 -2.22
CA GLU A 189 -5.30 29.20 -1.75
C GLU A 189 -5.99 28.47 -2.91
N LEU A 190 -5.78 27.15 -2.93
CA LEU A 190 -6.41 26.21 -3.84
C LEU A 190 -7.19 25.20 -3.01
N ARG A 191 -8.45 24.97 -3.34
CA ARG A 191 -9.28 23.92 -2.75
C ARG A 191 -10.08 23.26 -3.85
N TYR A 192 -9.96 21.95 -3.99
CA TYR A 192 -10.70 21.18 -4.98
C TYR A 192 -10.79 19.72 -4.55
N THR A 193 -11.71 19.00 -5.18
CA THR A 193 -11.89 17.57 -4.99
C THR A 193 -11.61 16.88 -6.31
N THR A 194 -10.84 15.79 -6.29
CA THR A 194 -10.48 15.00 -7.47
C THR A 194 -10.62 13.51 -7.16
N LEU A 195 -10.42 12.67 -8.16
CA LEU A 195 -10.26 11.23 -8.00
C LEU A 195 -8.81 10.83 -8.31
N ASP A 196 -8.26 9.92 -7.51
CA ASP A 196 -6.97 9.29 -7.77
C ASP A 196 -7.17 7.77 -7.84
N PRO A 197 -7.25 7.18 -9.06
CA PRO A 197 -7.51 5.76 -9.21
C PRO A 197 -6.47 4.85 -8.55
N GLU A 198 -5.25 5.34 -8.31
CA GLU A 198 -4.23 4.56 -7.61
C GLU A 198 -4.58 4.38 -6.13
N SER A 199 -5.22 5.38 -5.52
CA SER A 199 -5.56 5.44 -4.09
C SER A 199 -6.94 4.86 -3.74
N GLY A 200 -7.77 4.52 -4.73
CA GLY A 200 -9.08 3.90 -4.52
C GLY A 200 -10.27 4.79 -4.90
N PRO A 201 -11.52 4.27 -4.79
CA PRO A 201 -12.73 4.89 -5.35
C PRO A 201 -13.20 6.16 -4.63
N ASP A 202 -12.66 6.44 -3.45
CA ASP A 202 -13.01 7.61 -2.67
C ASP A 202 -12.36 8.88 -3.24
N ALA A 203 -13.12 9.97 -3.25
CA ALA A 203 -12.58 11.24 -3.71
C ALA A 203 -11.53 11.81 -2.77
N VAL A 204 -10.51 12.42 -3.36
CA VAL A 204 -9.41 13.08 -2.67
C VAL A 204 -9.69 14.57 -2.59
N GLN A 205 -9.76 15.10 -1.37
CA GLN A 205 -9.79 16.54 -1.14
C GLN A 205 -8.36 17.07 -1.14
N VAL A 206 -8.12 18.17 -1.86
CA VAL A 206 -6.81 18.81 -1.96
C VAL A 206 -6.93 20.26 -1.50
N GLU A 207 -6.05 20.64 -0.57
CA GLU A 207 -5.94 22.00 -0.06
C GLU A 207 -4.49 22.47 -0.16
N SER A 208 -4.24 23.55 -0.90
CA SER A 208 -2.91 24.13 -1.05
C SER A 208 -2.90 25.59 -0.61
N VAL A 209 -1.92 25.96 0.21
CA VAL A 209 -1.70 27.33 0.68
C VAL A 209 -0.35 27.84 0.21
N LEU A 210 -0.32 29.00 -0.44
CA LEU A 210 0.90 29.65 -0.88
C LEU A 210 1.75 30.06 0.34
N LYS A 211 3.00 29.58 0.38
CA LYS A 211 3.97 29.90 1.43
C LYS A 211 4.96 30.99 1.01
N GLY A 212 5.28 31.07 -0.28
CA GLY A 212 6.21 32.07 -0.77
C GLY A 212 6.57 31.88 -2.23
N THR A 213 7.64 32.53 -2.63
CA THR A 213 8.27 32.32 -3.94
C THR A 213 9.69 31.85 -3.75
N ALA A 214 10.12 30.93 -4.60
CA ALA A 214 11.49 30.44 -4.67
C ALA A 214 12.04 30.63 -6.09
N GLU A 215 13.34 30.41 -6.26
CA GLU A 215 13.97 30.33 -7.57
C GLU A 215 14.81 29.05 -7.61
N THR A 216 14.83 28.38 -8.75
CA THR A 216 15.70 27.23 -8.98
C THR A 216 16.24 27.27 -10.40
N GLU A 217 17.34 26.59 -10.66
CA GLU A 217 17.73 26.29 -12.03
C GLU A 217 17.02 25.03 -12.54
N VAL A 218 16.42 25.12 -13.73
CA VAL A 218 15.92 23.99 -14.52
C VAL A 218 16.58 24.09 -15.89
N ASP A 219 17.34 23.06 -16.28
CA ASP A 219 18.08 23.00 -17.54
C ASP A 219 18.94 24.26 -17.83
N GLY A 220 19.62 24.78 -16.80
CA GLY A 220 20.51 25.94 -16.90
C GLY A 220 19.79 27.29 -17.05
N ARG A 221 18.49 27.36 -16.73
CA ARG A 221 17.71 28.59 -16.67
C ARG A 221 17.17 28.80 -15.27
N THR A 222 17.31 30.00 -14.73
CA THR A 222 16.62 30.41 -13.50
C THR A 222 15.12 30.47 -13.76
N VAL A 223 14.36 29.62 -13.08
CA VAL A 223 12.90 29.58 -13.11
C VAL A 223 12.38 30.08 -11.77
N ARG A 224 11.49 31.07 -11.82
CA ARG A 224 10.77 31.54 -10.63
C ARG A 224 9.64 30.58 -10.29
N LEU A 225 9.56 30.23 -9.02
CA LEU A 225 8.63 29.25 -8.47
C LEU A 225 7.76 29.88 -7.40
N THR A 226 6.60 29.28 -7.20
CA THR A 226 5.73 29.47 -6.04
C THR A 226 5.83 28.23 -5.17
N GLU A 227 6.02 28.43 -3.87
CA GLU A 227 6.04 27.34 -2.89
C GLU A 227 4.66 27.21 -2.26
N TRP A 228 4.12 26.00 -2.31
CA TRP A 228 2.80 25.64 -1.81
C TRP A 228 2.93 24.56 -0.76
N SER A 229 2.21 24.72 0.35
CA SER A 229 1.99 23.65 1.30
C SER A 229 0.68 22.99 0.96
N THR A 230 0.73 21.73 0.52
CA THR A 230 -0.43 20.98 0.02
C THR A 230 -0.76 19.86 1.00
N LYS A 231 -2.00 19.80 1.46
CA LYS A 231 -2.56 18.69 2.25
C LYS A 231 -3.62 17.98 1.42
N THR A 232 -3.69 16.66 1.54
CA THR A 232 -4.76 15.86 0.93
C THR A 232 -5.55 15.11 2.00
N SER A 233 -6.73 14.61 1.66
CA SER A 233 -7.48 13.70 2.56
C SER A 233 -6.83 12.33 2.72
N LEU A 234 -5.81 12.00 1.91
CA LEU A 234 -5.08 10.73 1.97
C LEU A 234 -3.88 10.78 2.93
N ILE A 235 -3.22 11.94 3.04
CA ILE A 235 -2.00 12.11 3.83
C ILE A 235 -2.20 13.32 4.72
N GLU A 236 -2.11 13.12 6.03
CA GLU A 236 -2.32 14.22 6.98
C GLU A 236 -1.17 15.23 6.98
N ARG A 237 0.07 14.75 6.73
CA ARG A 237 1.26 15.60 6.66
C ARG A 237 1.27 16.38 5.35
N PRO A 238 1.40 17.72 5.39
CA PRO A 238 1.44 18.51 4.17
C PRO A 238 2.75 18.29 3.41
N SER A 239 2.66 18.19 2.08
CA SER A 239 3.80 18.24 1.17
C SER A 239 4.18 19.70 0.85
N SER A 240 5.44 19.90 0.48
CA SER A 240 5.92 21.15 -0.12
C SER A 240 6.01 20.98 -1.63
N GLU A 241 5.26 21.78 -2.38
CA GLU A 241 5.20 21.77 -3.84
C GLU A 241 5.75 23.08 -4.41
N PHE A 242 6.67 22.98 -5.37
CA PHE A 242 7.26 24.12 -6.03
C PHE A 242 6.80 24.15 -7.48
N MET A 243 5.94 25.11 -7.80
CA MET A 243 5.30 25.23 -9.10
C MET A 243 5.77 26.48 -9.85
N SER A 244 6.00 26.34 -11.15
CA SER A 244 6.20 27.47 -12.05
C SER A 244 4.92 28.30 -12.21
N SER A 245 5.03 29.50 -12.81
CA SER A 245 3.90 30.40 -13.03
C SER A 245 2.79 29.83 -13.93
N ASP A 246 3.12 28.87 -14.78
CA ASP A 246 2.17 28.15 -15.64
C ASP A 246 1.62 26.87 -15.00
N GLY A 247 1.90 26.63 -13.71
CA GLY A 247 1.35 25.52 -12.93
C GLY A 247 2.04 24.19 -13.19
N VAL A 248 3.29 24.18 -13.66
CA VAL A 248 4.09 22.96 -13.77
C VAL A 248 4.76 22.69 -12.43
N LEU A 249 4.61 21.48 -11.91
CA LEU A 249 5.38 21.04 -10.75
C LEU A 249 6.85 20.89 -11.18
N VAL A 250 7.74 21.62 -10.53
CA VAL A 250 9.18 21.53 -10.80
C VAL A 250 9.86 20.64 -9.77
N HIS A 251 9.41 20.75 -8.52
CA HIS A 251 9.96 20.00 -7.40
C HIS A 251 8.88 19.76 -6.35
N SER A 252 8.88 18.60 -5.70
CA SER A 252 8.05 18.34 -4.53
C SER A 252 8.85 17.64 -3.44
N ARG A 253 8.40 17.81 -2.18
CA ARG A 253 8.91 17.13 -1.01
C ARG A 253 7.76 16.66 -0.15
N THR A 254 7.74 15.37 0.16
CA THR A 254 6.80 14.80 1.12
C THR A 254 7.57 14.00 2.16
N ASP A 255 7.31 14.28 3.43
CA ASP A 255 7.84 13.49 4.53
C ASP A 255 6.97 12.24 4.74
N LEU A 256 7.56 11.08 4.49
CA LEU A 256 6.90 9.77 4.65
C LEU A 256 7.19 9.14 6.02
N GLY A 257 7.83 9.85 6.96
CA GLY A 257 8.27 9.32 8.25
C GLY A 257 9.50 8.40 8.16
N VAL A 258 9.70 7.72 7.04
CA VAL A 258 10.89 6.88 6.73
C VAL A 258 11.98 7.63 5.95
N GLY A 259 11.65 8.81 5.47
CA GLY A 259 12.51 9.68 4.68
C GLY A 259 11.68 10.64 3.83
N ILE A 260 12.33 11.70 3.36
CA ILE A 260 11.72 12.66 2.45
C ILE A 260 11.72 12.05 1.05
N LEU A 261 10.52 11.84 0.49
CA LEU A 261 10.32 11.56 -0.93
C LEU A 261 10.36 12.88 -1.69
N GLU A 262 11.25 12.98 -2.65
CA GLU A 262 11.39 14.13 -3.53
C GLU A 262 11.11 13.72 -4.98
N SER A 263 10.30 14.50 -5.69
CA SER A 263 10.19 14.44 -7.14
C SER A 263 10.79 15.70 -7.75
N ARG A 264 11.63 15.55 -8.78
CA ARG A 264 12.28 16.68 -9.44
C ARG A 264 12.19 16.57 -10.95
N LEU A 265 11.61 17.58 -11.59
CA LEU A 265 11.49 17.67 -13.05
C LEU A 265 12.88 17.61 -13.69
N THR A 266 13.02 16.76 -14.71
CA THR A 266 14.30 16.49 -15.37
C THR A 266 14.07 15.85 -16.74
N THR A 267 15.15 15.56 -17.47
CA THR A 267 15.07 14.82 -18.73
C THR A 267 14.85 13.33 -18.48
N ARG A 268 14.20 12.64 -19.44
CA ARG A 268 14.07 11.17 -19.42
C ARG A 268 15.40 10.46 -19.14
N ALA A 269 16.48 10.90 -19.79
CA ALA A 269 17.80 10.30 -19.66
C ALA A 269 18.34 10.35 -18.22
N ILE A 270 18.10 11.44 -17.49
CA ILE A 270 18.49 11.58 -16.08
C ILE A 270 17.52 10.80 -15.17
N ALA A 271 16.22 10.87 -15.43
CA ALA A 271 15.21 10.21 -14.62
C ALA A 271 15.38 8.68 -14.63
N THR A 272 15.60 8.08 -15.81
CA THR A 272 15.71 6.63 -15.98
C THR A 272 17.14 6.09 -15.82
N ALA A 273 18.06 6.90 -15.28
CA ALA A 273 19.40 6.42 -14.98
C ALA A 273 19.34 5.36 -13.87
N ALA A 274 20.18 4.32 -13.98
CA ALA A 274 20.18 3.23 -13.01
C ALA A 274 20.49 3.75 -11.59
N ALA A 275 19.65 3.35 -10.63
CA ALA A 275 19.80 3.68 -9.23
C ALA A 275 19.81 2.41 -8.38
N ALA A 276 20.58 2.42 -7.29
CA ALA A 276 20.56 1.35 -6.31
C ALA A 276 19.26 1.44 -5.47
N PRO A 277 18.64 0.31 -5.08
CA PRO A 277 17.49 0.33 -4.20
C PRO A 277 17.79 1.05 -2.89
N VAL A 278 16.90 1.97 -2.48
CA VAL A 278 17.04 2.71 -1.22
C VAL A 278 16.45 1.89 -0.08
N GLU A 279 17.25 1.54 0.93
CA GLU A 279 16.78 0.78 2.10
C GLU A 279 15.77 1.58 2.92
N ILE A 280 14.53 1.10 2.99
CA ILE A 280 13.44 1.76 3.71
C ILE A 280 12.94 0.94 4.90
N MET A 281 13.01 -0.39 4.82
CA MET A 281 12.38 -1.28 5.78
C MET A 281 13.06 -1.20 7.15
N ALA A 282 14.38 -1.06 7.20
CA ALA A 282 15.07 -0.85 8.48
C ALA A 282 14.61 0.41 9.24
N ARG A 283 14.10 1.42 8.54
CA ARG A 283 13.65 2.70 9.13
C ARG A 283 12.20 2.69 9.60
N THR A 284 11.43 1.68 9.25
CA THR A 284 10.04 1.56 9.71
C THR A 284 9.94 0.98 11.12
N PHE A 285 10.99 0.34 11.62
CA PHE A 285 10.96 -0.27 12.93
C PHE A 285 10.83 0.77 14.04
N ILE A 286 9.87 0.55 14.94
CA ILE A 286 9.67 1.36 16.14
C ILE A 286 10.45 0.70 17.29
N PRO A 287 11.61 1.23 17.69
CA PRO A 287 12.37 0.67 18.80
C PRO A 287 11.64 0.88 20.12
N LEU A 288 11.63 -0.16 20.96
CA LEU A 288 11.13 -0.07 22.33
C LEU A 288 12.23 0.40 23.27
N THR A 289 11.87 1.29 24.20
CA THR A 289 12.77 1.82 25.23
C THR A 289 13.13 0.76 26.29
N SER A 290 12.16 -0.09 26.63
CA SER A 290 12.32 -1.18 27.59
C SER A 290 12.43 -2.52 26.87
N SER A 291 13.19 -3.45 27.42
CA SER A 291 13.26 -4.80 26.86
C SER A 291 11.92 -5.51 27.01
N ALA A 292 11.31 -5.88 25.88
CA ALA A 292 10.05 -6.60 25.84
C ALA A 292 10.24 -8.02 25.30
N ARG A 293 11.39 -8.66 25.54
CA ARG A 293 11.72 -9.99 24.99
C ARG A 293 10.67 -11.06 25.32
N ALA A 294 10.04 -10.96 26.49
CA ALA A 294 8.98 -11.88 26.92
C ALA A 294 7.65 -11.69 26.17
N LEU A 295 7.53 -10.68 25.32
CA LEU A 295 6.30 -10.37 24.61
C LEU A 295 6.02 -11.40 23.50
N SER A 296 7.07 -11.86 22.82
CA SER A 296 6.97 -13.01 21.91
C SER A 296 6.46 -14.23 22.68
N GLU A 297 5.47 -14.94 22.14
CA GLU A 297 4.82 -16.11 22.75
C GLU A 297 3.96 -15.82 24.00
N SER A 298 3.85 -14.57 24.45
CA SER A 298 2.95 -14.20 25.56
C SER A 298 1.48 -14.24 25.15
N ARG A 299 0.58 -14.33 26.15
CA ARG A 299 -0.87 -14.36 25.89
C ARG A 299 -1.51 -13.00 26.06
N ARG A 300 -0.98 -12.16 26.95
CA ARG A 300 -1.55 -10.84 27.25
C ARG A 300 -0.50 -9.74 27.26
N ALA A 301 -0.85 -8.58 26.73
CA ALA A 301 -0.03 -7.38 26.80
C ALA A 301 -0.89 -6.13 27.00
N GLU A 302 -0.37 -5.19 27.78
CA GLU A 302 -0.91 -3.84 27.89
C GLU A 302 0.12 -2.86 27.34
N LEU A 303 -0.27 -2.06 26.36
CA LEU A 303 0.59 -1.11 25.67
C LEU A 303 0.05 0.31 25.84
N LEU A 304 0.96 1.27 25.98
CA LEU A 304 0.68 2.69 25.78
C LEU A 304 1.25 3.11 24.42
N VAL A 305 0.38 3.65 23.57
CA VAL A 305 0.73 4.14 22.24
C VAL A 305 0.55 5.65 22.24
N THR A 306 1.60 6.38 21.85
CA THR A 306 1.60 7.85 21.85
C THR A 306 2.09 8.38 20.51
N ALA A 307 1.39 9.36 19.95
CA ALA A 307 1.84 10.13 18.79
C ALA A 307 2.87 11.18 19.22
N LYS A 308 3.95 11.36 18.45
CA LYS A 308 5.06 12.28 18.76
C LYS A 308 4.62 13.74 18.68
N ASP A 309 3.95 14.13 17.59
CA ASP A 309 3.67 15.54 17.26
C ASP A 309 2.21 15.81 16.83
N SER A 310 1.30 14.85 16.98
CA SER A 310 -0.04 14.89 16.37
C SER A 310 -1.13 14.15 17.19
N VAL A 311 -2.35 14.15 16.65
CA VAL A 311 -3.45 13.30 17.15
C VAL A 311 -3.17 11.86 16.73
N LEU A 312 -3.25 10.92 17.67
CA LEU A 312 -3.14 9.50 17.33
C LEU A 312 -4.42 9.08 16.61
N ALA A 313 -4.33 8.51 15.40
CA ALA A 313 -5.49 7.95 14.70
C ALA A 313 -6.17 6.84 15.53
N ASP A 314 -7.49 6.68 15.38
CA ASP A 314 -8.19 5.56 16.02
C ASP A 314 -7.68 4.24 15.43
N LEU A 315 -7.28 3.30 16.30
CA LEU A 315 -6.88 1.96 15.90
C LEU A 315 -8.05 0.98 16.08
N PRO A 316 -8.13 -0.09 15.26
CA PRO A 316 -9.22 -1.04 15.37
C PRO A 316 -9.27 -1.75 16.72
N SER A 317 -10.48 -1.90 17.27
CA SER A 317 -10.79 -2.85 18.34
C SER A 317 -11.44 -4.09 17.72
N ALA A 318 -10.61 -5.07 17.36
CA ALA A 318 -11.06 -6.29 16.72
C ALA A 318 -10.11 -7.45 17.03
N GLY A 319 -10.63 -8.67 16.95
CA GLY A 319 -9.89 -9.88 17.27
C GLY A 319 -9.44 -9.87 18.72
N ALA A 320 -8.13 -10.05 18.93
CA ALA A 320 -7.47 -10.03 20.23
C ALA A 320 -7.24 -8.62 20.82
N GLN A 321 -7.43 -7.54 20.04
CA GLN A 321 -7.07 -6.18 20.44
C GLN A 321 -8.29 -5.34 20.87
N VAL A 322 -8.12 -4.60 21.96
CA VAL A 322 -9.02 -3.52 22.39
C VAL A 322 -8.25 -2.21 22.44
N PHE A 323 -8.78 -1.18 21.76
CA PHE A 323 -8.24 0.18 21.74
C PHE A 323 -9.08 1.10 22.63
N VAL A 324 -8.40 1.84 23.51
CA VAL A 324 -9.02 2.86 24.37
C VAL A 324 -8.23 4.14 24.28
N ARG A 325 -8.81 5.18 23.67
CA ARG A 325 -8.24 6.52 23.63
C ARG A 325 -8.15 7.10 25.05
N THR A 326 -6.97 7.56 25.45
CA THR A 326 -6.73 8.16 26.78
C THR A 326 -6.47 9.67 26.70
N ALA A 327 -5.97 10.16 25.57
CA ALA A 327 -5.83 11.57 25.21
C ALA A 327 -5.88 11.75 23.68
N ALA A 328 -5.82 13.00 23.20
CA ALA A 328 -5.78 13.28 21.76
C ALA A 328 -4.62 12.57 21.05
N GLY A 329 -3.42 12.62 21.65
CA GLY A 329 -2.22 11.96 21.13
C GLY A 329 -1.90 10.59 21.75
N ALA A 330 -2.76 9.99 22.57
CA ALA A 330 -2.40 8.78 23.31
C ALA A 330 -3.57 7.78 23.48
N ALA A 331 -3.25 6.49 23.45
CA ALA A 331 -4.19 5.41 23.67
C ALA A 331 -3.56 4.23 24.42
N ARG A 332 -4.40 3.50 25.16
CA ARG A 332 -4.05 2.19 25.70
C ARG A 332 -4.54 1.12 24.73
N LEU A 333 -3.69 0.13 24.48
CA LEU A 333 -4.05 -1.10 23.79
C LEU A 333 -3.94 -2.27 24.76
N SER A 334 -5.01 -3.04 24.87
CA SER A 334 -5.02 -4.31 25.58
C SER A 334 -5.09 -5.43 24.53
N ILE A 335 -4.13 -6.34 24.57
CA ILE A 335 -4.08 -7.49 23.65
C ILE A 335 -4.22 -8.75 24.49
N ASP A 336 -5.25 -9.55 24.24
CA ASP A 336 -5.42 -10.90 24.80
C ASP A 336 -5.57 -11.90 23.65
N ALA A 337 -4.52 -12.67 23.40
CA ALA A 337 -4.44 -13.63 22.30
C ALA A 337 -5.41 -14.82 22.43
N ASP A 338 -6.04 -15.00 23.59
CA ASP A 338 -7.12 -15.97 23.82
C ASP A 338 -8.51 -15.36 23.64
N SER A 339 -8.60 -14.02 23.53
CA SER A 339 -9.84 -13.31 23.28
C SER A 339 -10.20 -13.25 21.79
N SER A 340 -11.44 -12.86 21.52
CA SER A 340 -11.97 -12.62 20.18
C SER A 340 -13.07 -11.57 20.26
N SER A 341 -13.23 -10.79 19.20
CA SER A 341 -14.26 -9.76 19.11
C SER A 341 -15.50 -10.29 18.40
N MET A 342 -16.70 -9.89 18.82
CA MET A 342 -17.88 -10.18 18.02
C MET A 342 -17.78 -9.53 16.65
N ALA A 343 -18.14 -10.26 15.60
CA ALA A 343 -18.24 -9.68 14.28
C ALA A 343 -19.39 -8.65 14.26
N PRO A 344 -19.16 -7.44 13.71
CA PRO A 344 -20.25 -6.52 13.39
C PRO A 344 -21.31 -7.22 12.54
N VAL A 345 -22.59 -6.87 12.75
CA VAL A 345 -23.71 -7.49 12.01
C VAL A 345 -23.52 -7.36 10.49
N ALA A 346 -22.99 -6.23 10.04
CA ALA A 346 -22.67 -5.99 8.63
C ALA A 346 -21.67 -7.02 8.08
N ASP A 347 -20.63 -7.36 8.86
CA ASP A 347 -19.59 -8.30 8.46
C ASP A 347 -20.12 -9.72 8.29
N VAL A 348 -21.07 -10.15 9.13
CA VAL A 348 -21.60 -11.53 9.13
C VAL A 348 -22.25 -11.87 7.78
N SER A 349 -22.93 -10.91 7.16
CA SER A 349 -23.61 -11.07 5.87
C SER A 349 -22.77 -10.66 4.67
N ASP A 350 -21.55 -10.16 4.88
CA ASP A 350 -20.74 -9.61 3.80
C ASP A 350 -20.05 -10.72 2.99
N ALA A 351 -20.52 -10.89 1.76
CA ALA A 351 -19.99 -11.91 0.85
C ALA A 351 -18.51 -11.68 0.49
N ARG A 352 -17.95 -10.47 0.67
CA ARG A 352 -16.53 -10.18 0.42
C ARG A 352 -15.60 -11.04 1.30
N PHE A 353 -16.06 -11.46 2.48
CA PHE A 353 -15.24 -12.29 3.37
C PHE A 353 -15.24 -13.76 3.00
N THR A 354 -16.17 -14.24 2.17
CA THR A 354 -16.24 -15.65 1.76
C THR A 354 -15.90 -15.88 0.29
N ARG A 355 -16.02 -14.85 -0.55
CA ARG A 355 -15.73 -14.92 -1.99
C ARG A 355 -14.24 -14.75 -2.30
N ALA A 356 -13.84 -15.29 -3.44
CA ALA A 356 -12.50 -15.03 -3.98
C ALA A 356 -12.32 -13.53 -4.24
N SER A 357 -11.10 -13.04 -4.02
CA SER A 357 -10.66 -11.70 -4.39
C SER A 357 -9.34 -11.78 -5.15
N VAL A 358 -8.84 -10.65 -5.67
CA VAL A 358 -7.58 -10.60 -6.43
C VAL A 358 -6.42 -11.19 -5.63
N MET A 359 -6.25 -10.77 -4.38
CA MET A 359 -5.14 -11.23 -3.54
C MET A 359 -5.40 -12.58 -2.87
N ALA A 360 -6.67 -12.91 -2.57
CA ALA A 360 -7.07 -14.17 -1.95
C ALA A 360 -8.01 -14.95 -2.89
N ASP A 361 -7.43 -15.47 -3.97
CA ASP A 361 -8.11 -16.10 -5.12
C ASP A 361 -8.55 -17.55 -4.85
N SER A 362 -9.45 -17.73 -3.88
CA SER A 362 -9.91 -19.02 -3.36
C SER A 362 -10.63 -19.95 -4.39
N ASP A 363 -10.89 -19.47 -5.60
CA ASP A 363 -11.42 -20.28 -6.70
C ASP A 363 -10.33 -21.04 -7.48
N ASP A 364 -9.04 -20.73 -7.26
CA ASP A 364 -7.92 -21.41 -7.92
C ASP A 364 -7.91 -22.91 -7.59
N PRO A 365 -7.85 -23.80 -8.60
CA PRO A 365 -7.77 -25.24 -8.38
C PRO A 365 -6.59 -25.67 -7.51
N ALA A 366 -5.44 -24.99 -7.60
CA ALA A 366 -4.26 -25.29 -6.79
C ALA A 366 -4.48 -24.90 -5.32
N ILE A 367 -5.18 -23.79 -5.05
CA ILE A 367 -5.56 -23.39 -3.68
C ILE A 367 -6.55 -24.39 -3.10
N ARG A 368 -7.59 -24.77 -3.86
CA ARG A 368 -8.57 -25.79 -3.43
C ARG A 368 -7.90 -27.14 -3.16
N GLY A 369 -6.97 -27.56 -4.01
CA GLY A 369 -6.19 -28.78 -3.83
C GLY A 369 -5.30 -28.73 -2.59
N LEU A 370 -4.66 -27.59 -2.32
CA LEU A 370 -3.86 -27.40 -1.09
C LEU A 370 -4.74 -27.44 0.17
N ALA A 371 -5.91 -26.79 0.15
CA ALA A 371 -6.86 -26.82 1.25
C ALA A 371 -7.36 -28.24 1.52
N GLN A 372 -7.74 -28.98 0.48
CA GLN A 372 -8.19 -30.36 0.60
C GLN A 372 -7.11 -31.23 1.26
N LYS A 373 -5.87 -31.15 0.77
CA LYS A 373 -4.74 -31.89 1.34
C LYS A 373 -4.45 -31.52 2.79
N ALA A 374 -4.53 -30.23 3.12
CA ALA A 374 -4.29 -29.74 4.47
C ALA A 374 -5.35 -30.21 5.48
N LEU A 375 -6.54 -30.56 5.01
CA LEU A 375 -7.69 -30.96 5.83
C LEU A 375 -7.93 -32.48 5.86
N GLU A 376 -7.08 -33.28 5.22
CA GLU A 376 -7.14 -34.74 5.29
C GLU A 376 -7.09 -35.22 6.75
N GLY A 377 -8.12 -35.94 7.20
CA GLY A 377 -8.24 -36.42 8.58
C GLY A 377 -8.55 -35.34 9.64
N CYS A 378 -8.79 -34.09 9.24
CA CYS A 378 -9.14 -33.00 10.15
C CYS A 378 -10.63 -33.04 10.54
N ALA A 379 -10.93 -32.78 11.80
CA ALA A 379 -12.31 -32.68 12.28
C ALA A 379 -13.07 -31.55 11.54
N PRO A 380 -14.38 -31.70 11.27
CA PRO A 380 -15.18 -30.70 10.56
C PRO A 380 -15.58 -29.52 11.45
N LEU A 381 -14.72 -29.11 12.39
CA LEU A 381 -14.96 -27.97 13.28
C LEU A 381 -14.26 -26.73 12.70
N PRO A 382 -14.94 -25.57 12.56
CA PRO A 382 -14.36 -24.38 11.93
C PRO A 382 -13.01 -23.96 12.52
N LEU A 383 -12.88 -23.93 13.84
CA LEU A 383 -11.61 -23.61 14.51
C LEU A 383 -10.50 -24.63 14.20
N ALA A 384 -10.81 -25.94 14.26
CA ALA A 384 -9.84 -26.99 13.98
C ALA A 384 -9.36 -26.95 12.52
N ARG A 385 -10.27 -26.67 11.58
CA ARG A 385 -9.94 -26.48 10.17
C ARG A 385 -9.07 -25.24 9.96
N ALA A 386 -9.42 -24.11 10.58
CA ALA A 386 -8.64 -22.89 10.49
C ALA A 386 -7.19 -23.10 10.98
N GLU A 387 -7.00 -23.80 12.10
CA GLU A 387 -5.67 -24.14 12.62
C GLU A 387 -4.89 -25.10 11.72
N ALA A 388 -5.57 -26.10 11.15
CA ALA A 388 -4.95 -27.03 10.21
C ALA A 388 -4.46 -26.31 8.95
N LEU A 389 -5.27 -25.40 8.40
CA LEU A 389 -4.93 -24.57 7.25
C LEU A 389 -3.78 -23.61 7.57
N ARG A 390 -3.82 -22.88 8.71
CA ARG A 390 -2.74 -22.01 9.18
C ARG A 390 -1.40 -22.76 9.23
N SER A 391 -1.43 -23.94 9.86
CA SER A 391 -0.26 -24.80 10.00
C SER A 391 0.24 -25.32 8.66
N ALA A 392 -0.67 -25.59 7.71
CA ALA A 392 -0.31 -26.02 6.37
C ALA A 392 0.37 -24.90 5.58
N VAL A 393 -0.11 -23.66 5.65
CA VAL A 393 0.54 -22.50 5.00
C VAL A 393 1.96 -22.31 5.50
N ASN A 394 2.16 -22.32 6.82
CA ASN A 394 3.49 -22.18 7.42
C ASN A 394 4.50 -23.21 6.88
N ARG A 395 4.05 -24.45 6.67
CA ARG A 395 4.88 -25.54 6.13
C ARG A 395 5.04 -25.47 4.62
N TYR A 396 4.06 -24.90 3.91
CA TYR A 396 4.01 -24.87 2.46
C TYR A 396 4.96 -23.82 1.88
N ILE A 397 5.02 -22.64 2.49
CA ILE A 397 5.94 -21.56 2.10
C ILE A 397 7.31 -21.83 2.73
N THR A 398 8.20 -22.43 1.95
CA THR A 398 9.55 -22.81 2.41
C THR A 398 10.61 -21.77 2.10
N ASN A 399 10.44 -21.00 1.02
CA ASN A 399 11.38 -19.95 0.63
C ASN A 399 10.94 -18.60 1.22
N LYS A 400 11.27 -18.36 2.49
CA LYS A 400 10.90 -17.12 3.20
C LYS A 400 11.89 -16.00 2.83
N ASN A 401 11.45 -15.05 2.01
CA ASN A 401 12.25 -13.92 1.57
C ASN A 401 11.37 -12.67 1.37
N LEU A 402 12.02 -11.52 1.17
CA LEU A 402 11.42 -10.19 1.03
C LEU A 402 11.47 -9.70 -0.43
N ALA A 403 11.69 -10.60 -1.39
CA ALA A 403 11.91 -10.24 -2.79
C ALA A 403 10.58 -10.08 -3.57
N SER A 404 9.46 -10.50 -2.99
CA SER A 404 8.12 -10.32 -3.54
C SER A 404 7.51 -8.99 -3.08
N GLY A 405 6.93 -8.24 -4.00
CA GLY A 405 6.21 -6.99 -3.72
C GLY A 405 4.70 -7.17 -3.69
N PHE A 406 4.16 -8.09 -2.87
CA PHE A 406 2.73 -8.47 -2.79
C PHE A 406 2.28 -9.46 -3.88
N ALA A 407 2.66 -10.74 -3.74
CA ALA A 407 2.12 -11.80 -4.57
C ALA A 407 0.74 -12.26 -4.09
N THR A 408 -0.10 -12.68 -5.04
CA THR A 408 -1.40 -13.32 -4.76
C THR A 408 -1.24 -14.68 -4.07
N ALA A 409 -2.33 -15.19 -3.49
CA ALA A 409 -2.35 -16.53 -2.93
C ALA A 409 -1.97 -17.60 -3.96
N SER A 410 -2.43 -17.53 -5.21
CA SER A 410 -2.04 -18.50 -6.24
C SER A 410 -0.58 -18.39 -6.68
N GLU A 411 0.00 -17.18 -6.73
CA GLU A 411 1.43 -16.98 -6.97
C GLU A 411 2.28 -17.52 -5.81
N ALA A 412 1.84 -17.31 -4.57
CA ALA A 412 2.47 -17.89 -3.38
C ALA A 412 2.43 -19.43 -3.42
N VAL A 413 1.31 -20.02 -3.87
CA VAL A 413 1.20 -21.47 -4.08
C VAL A 413 2.20 -21.96 -5.13
N LYS A 414 2.29 -21.28 -6.27
CA LYS A 414 3.19 -21.67 -7.37
C LYS A 414 4.67 -21.54 -7.00
N SER A 415 5.03 -20.44 -6.34
CA SER A 415 6.43 -20.11 -6.02
C SER A 415 6.92 -20.76 -4.72
N ARG A 416 6.02 -21.10 -3.79
CA ARG A 416 6.32 -21.53 -2.40
C ARG A 416 7.23 -20.54 -1.67
N SER A 417 7.11 -19.28 -2.04
CA SER A 417 7.99 -18.20 -1.65
C SER A 417 7.16 -17.02 -1.20
N GLY A 418 7.70 -16.26 -0.25
CA GLY A 418 7.09 -15.03 0.22
C GLY A 418 7.29 -14.84 1.71
N ASP A 419 6.68 -13.80 2.21
CA ASP A 419 6.79 -13.35 3.58
C ASP A 419 5.40 -13.30 4.25
N CYS A 420 5.22 -12.55 5.33
CA CYS A 420 3.93 -12.47 6.01
C CYS A 420 2.77 -12.05 5.10
N THR A 421 3.04 -11.29 4.02
CA THR A 421 2.00 -10.95 3.05
C THR A 421 1.47 -12.19 2.35
N GLU A 422 2.34 -12.98 1.73
CA GLU A 422 1.95 -14.21 1.05
C GLU A 422 1.35 -15.24 2.02
N HIS A 423 1.85 -15.31 3.26
CA HIS A 423 1.27 -16.18 4.28
C HIS A 423 -0.17 -15.78 4.63
N ALA A 424 -0.43 -14.48 4.83
CA ALA A 424 -1.74 -13.98 5.20
C ALA A 424 -2.77 -14.10 4.08
N VAL A 425 -2.41 -13.74 2.84
CA VAL A 425 -3.34 -13.85 1.70
C VAL A 425 -3.60 -15.31 1.33
N LEU A 426 -2.60 -16.18 1.43
CA LEU A 426 -2.78 -17.62 1.19
C LEU A 426 -3.66 -18.26 2.25
N LEU A 427 -3.45 -17.96 3.53
CA LEU A 427 -4.32 -18.46 4.60
C LEU A 427 -5.76 -17.96 4.41
N CYS A 428 -5.93 -16.67 4.09
CA CYS A 428 -7.24 -16.09 3.78
C CYS A 428 -7.93 -16.85 2.64
N ALA A 429 -7.22 -17.12 1.53
CA ALA A 429 -7.78 -17.86 0.40
C ALA A 429 -8.17 -19.30 0.78
N LEU A 430 -7.32 -20.01 1.54
CA LEU A 430 -7.60 -21.38 1.97
C LEU A 430 -8.83 -21.46 2.88
N LEU A 431 -8.99 -20.52 3.82
CA LEU A 431 -10.17 -20.43 4.70
C LEU A 431 -11.46 -20.26 3.89
N ARG A 432 -11.43 -19.36 2.89
CA ARG A 432 -12.57 -19.10 2.00
C ARG A 432 -12.98 -20.32 1.17
N THR A 433 -12.05 -21.22 0.83
CA THR A 433 -12.42 -22.51 0.18
C THR A 433 -13.36 -23.37 1.03
N GLN A 434 -13.34 -23.19 2.35
CA GLN A 434 -14.16 -23.92 3.30
C GLN A 434 -15.44 -23.15 3.68
N GLY A 435 -15.71 -22.02 3.03
CA GLY A 435 -16.81 -21.13 3.36
C GLY A 435 -16.63 -20.40 4.71
N ILE A 436 -15.43 -20.42 5.30
CA ILE A 436 -15.13 -19.69 6.52
C ILE A 436 -14.87 -18.23 6.13
N PRO A 437 -15.66 -17.25 6.62
CA PRO A 437 -15.40 -15.85 6.34
C PRO A 437 -14.01 -15.44 6.85
N ALA A 438 -13.19 -14.85 6.00
CA ALA A 438 -11.83 -14.47 6.30
C ALA A 438 -11.45 -13.12 5.70
N ARG A 439 -10.58 -12.39 6.39
CA ARG A 439 -10.01 -11.10 5.99
C ARG A 439 -8.55 -11.02 6.41
N VAL A 440 -7.80 -10.08 5.84
CA VAL A 440 -6.42 -9.82 6.27
C VAL A 440 -6.39 -8.68 7.28
N ALA A 441 -5.48 -8.78 8.23
CA ALA A 441 -5.23 -7.81 9.28
C ALA A 441 -3.79 -7.33 9.17
N SER A 442 -3.60 -6.02 9.18
CA SER A 442 -2.29 -5.38 9.07
C SER A 442 -1.98 -4.59 10.33
N GLY A 443 -0.70 -4.52 10.68
CA GLY A 443 -0.29 -4.04 11.98
C GLY A 443 1.21 -4.07 12.20
N LEU A 444 1.58 -4.19 13.48
CA LEU A 444 2.95 -4.31 13.92
C LEU A 444 3.14 -5.62 14.67
N LEU A 445 4.30 -6.24 14.49
CA LEU A 445 4.75 -7.41 15.23
C LEU A 445 6.06 -7.09 15.94
N TYR A 446 6.14 -7.44 17.23
CA TYR A 446 7.36 -7.26 17.98
C TYR A 446 8.45 -8.27 17.55
N VAL A 447 9.62 -7.72 17.24
CA VAL A 447 10.82 -8.43 16.82
C VAL A 447 11.86 -8.32 17.92
N ALA A 448 12.03 -9.40 18.68
CA ALA A 448 13.06 -9.48 19.71
C ALA A 448 14.48 -9.32 19.12
N GLU A 449 14.78 -10.07 18.04
CA GLU A 449 16.05 -10.02 17.32
C GLU A 449 15.88 -10.62 15.91
N SER A 450 16.30 -9.87 14.89
CA SER A 450 16.39 -10.30 13.49
C SER A 450 17.44 -9.47 12.73
N GLY A 451 18.61 -10.06 12.45
CA GLY A 451 19.73 -9.32 11.84
C GLY A 451 20.19 -8.15 12.71
N ALA A 452 20.17 -6.94 12.16
CA ALA A 452 20.50 -5.70 12.89
C ALA A 452 19.35 -5.16 13.76
N ILE A 453 18.12 -5.63 13.55
CA ILE A 453 16.94 -5.19 14.30
C ILE A 453 16.84 -5.93 15.63
N ARG A 454 16.63 -5.19 16.71
CA ARG A 454 16.50 -5.71 18.07
C ARG A 454 15.48 -4.90 18.84
N ASN A 455 14.64 -5.58 19.62
CA ASN A 455 13.70 -4.96 20.55
C ASN A 455 12.81 -3.88 19.90
N SER A 456 12.22 -4.19 18.74
CA SER A 456 11.44 -3.23 17.95
C SER A 456 10.15 -3.83 17.44
N TYR A 457 9.13 -3.01 17.25
CA TYR A 457 7.98 -3.35 16.42
C TYR A 457 8.29 -3.10 14.95
N GLY A 458 7.95 -4.03 14.06
CA GLY A 458 7.99 -3.86 12.61
C GLY A 458 6.65 -4.20 11.99
N TRP A 459 6.40 -3.77 10.75
CA TRP A 459 5.13 -4.06 10.09
C TRP A 459 4.88 -5.56 9.95
N HIS A 460 3.63 -5.97 10.04
CA HIS A 460 3.22 -7.36 9.85
C HIS A 460 1.79 -7.46 9.32
N MET A 461 1.49 -8.56 8.64
CA MET A 461 0.16 -8.90 8.16
C MET A 461 -0.14 -10.36 8.50
N TRP A 462 -1.37 -10.60 8.95
CA TRP A 462 -1.90 -11.91 9.31
C TRP A 462 -3.36 -12.04 8.87
N THR A 463 -4.04 -13.11 9.26
CA THR A 463 -5.42 -13.40 8.83
C THR A 463 -6.36 -13.41 10.03
N GLN A 464 -7.55 -12.83 9.86
CA GLN A 464 -8.67 -13.04 10.78
C GLN A 464 -9.71 -13.93 10.12
N ALA A 465 -10.24 -14.90 10.86
CA ALA A 465 -11.32 -15.77 10.44
C ALA A 465 -12.52 -15.60 11.37
N MET A 466 -13.73 -15.64 10.81
CA MET A 466 -14.97 -15.58 11.58
C MET A 466 -15.36 -16.98 12.04
N ILE A 467 -15.24 -17.24 13.34
CA ILE A 467 -15.56 -18.51 13.98
C ILE A 467 -16.66 -18.26 15.02
N ASP A 468 -17.79 -18.94 14.90
CA ASP A 468 -18.95 -18.79 15.79
C ASP A 468 -19.39 -17.32 15.98
N GLY A 469 -19.39 -16.57 14.87
CA GLY A 469 -19.74 -15.15 14.82
C GLY A 469 -18.67 -14.19 15.36
N LYS A 470 -17.47 -14.68 15.72
CA LYS A 470 -16.38 -13.86 16.27
C LYS A 470 -15.20 -13.81 15.31
N TRP A 471 -14.56 -12.65 15.19
CA TRP A 471 -13.27 -12.52 14.52
C TRP A 471 -12.17 -13.08 15.42
N VAL A 472 -11.44 -14.08 14.92
CA VAL A 472 -10.35 -14.77 15.60
C VAL A 472 -9.07 -14.63 14.76
N ASP A 473 -7.96 -14.26 15.39
CA ASP A 473 -6.67 -14.05 14.73
C ASP A 473 -5.88 -15.34 14.50
N PHE A 474 -5.28 -15.46 13.33
CA PHE A 474 -4.39 -16.53 12.90
C PHE A 474 -3.19 -15.97 12.15
N ASP A 475 -1.99 -16.27 12.62
CA ASP A 475 -0.74 -15.98 11.95
C ASP A 475 -0.07 -17.27 11.43
N ALA A 476 0.02 -17.37 10.11
CA ALA A 476 0.67 -18.47 9.41
C ALA A 476 2.20 -18.34 9.34
N VAL A 477 2.79 -17.20 9.71
CA VAL A 477 4.24 -17.05 9.84
C VAL A 477 4.75 -17.73 11.11
N LEU A 478 3.98 -17.67 12.20
CA LEU A 478 4.28 -18.38 13.44
C LEU A 478 4.40 -19.89 13.21
N SER A 479 5.22 -20.54 14.04
CA SER A 479 5.48 -21.98 13.96
C SER A 479 4.20 -22.79 13.80
N ALA A 480 4.21 -23.76 12.87
CA ALA A 480 3.11 -24.69 12.67
C ALA A 480 2.75 -25.53 13.91
N ARG A 481 3.64 -25.60 14.91
CA ARG A 481 3.38 -26.25 16.21
C ARG A 481 3.20 -25.25 17.37
N GLY A 482 3.41 -23.97 17.08
CA GLY A 482 3.25 -22.89 18.05
C GLY A 482 1.80 -22.42 18.15
N PRO A 483 1.55 -21.38 18.96
CA PRO A 483 0.23 -20.77 19.05
C PRO A 483 -0.21 -20.19 17.71
N ARG A 484 -1.53 -20.07 17.50
CA ARG A 484 -2.07 -19.39 16.31
C ARG A 484 -1.74 -17.92 16.23
N PHE A 485 -1.57 -17.29 17.38
CA PHE A 485 -1.42 -15.85 17.56
C PHE A 485 -0.87 -15.61 18.96
N ASP A 486 -0.18 -14.49 19.20
CA ASP A 486 0.35 -14.10 20.51
C ASP A 486 0.21 -12.59 20.74
N ALA A 487 0.45 -12.13 21.97
CA ALA A 487 0.24 -10.72 22.33
C ALA A 487 1.33 -9.77 21.79
N SER A 488 2.22 -10.27 20.93
CA SER A 488 3.26 -9.46 20.29
C SER A 488 2.78 -8.70 19.06
N HIS A 489 1.51 -8.88 18.69
CA HIS A 489 0.83 -8.26 17.56
C HIS A 489 0.02 -7.02 17.97
N LEU A 490 0.13 -5.95 17.19
CA LEU A 490 -0.63 -4.71 17.34
C LEU A 490 -1.39 -4.43 16.04
N LEU A 491 -2.72 -4.39 16.08
CA LEU A 491 -3.59 -4.21 14.94
C LEU A 491 -3.76 -2.73 14.58
N THR A 492 -3.60 -2.40 13.29
CA THR A 492 -3.73 -1.02 12.78
C THR A 492 -4.70 -0.91 11.60
N GLY A 493 -4.89 -1.97 10.81
CA GLY A 493 -5.73 -1.97 9.61
C GLY A 493 -6.40 -3.32 9.34
N LEU A 494 -7.49 -3.29 8.56
CA LEU A 494 -8.31 -4.46 8.23
C LEU A 494 -8.80 -4.36 6.79
N SER A 495 -8.54 -5.41 6.01
CA SER A 495 -8.85 -5.44 4.58
C SER A 495 -9.54 -6.74 4.17
N ALA A 496 -10.51 -6.62 3.26
CA ALA A 496 -11.17 -7.77 2.62
C ALA A 496 -10.26 -8.50 1.59
N ALA A 497 -9.00 -8.10 1.46
CA ALA A 497 -8.01 -8.60 0.50
C ALA A 497 -8.41 -8.40 -0.99
N ASP A 498 -9.10 -7.31 -1.31
CA ASP A 498 -9.54 -6.95 -2.67
C ASP A 498 -8.65 -5.91 -3.38
N GLY A 499 -7.36 -5.85 -3.00
CA GLY A 499 -6.37 -4.95 -3.61
C GLY A 499 -6.49 -3.52 -3.10
N ALA A 500 -7.57 -2.82 -3.47
CA ALA A 500 -7.79 -1.42 -3.08
C ALA A 500 -7.78 -1.20 -1.55
N SER A 501 -8.38 -2.12 -0.79
CA SER A 501 -8.37 -2.02 0.67
C SER A 501 -6.99 -2.30 1.30
N ILE A 502 -6.14 -3.12 0.66
CA ILE A 502 -4.77 -3.37 1.14
C ILE A 502 -3.92 -2.12 0.96
N ASP A 503 -4.04 -1.46 -0.19
CA ASP A 503 -3.30 -0.23 -0.50
C ASP A 503 -3.65 0.89 0.48
N THR A 504 -4.94 1.05 0.77
CA THR A 504 -5.45 2.03 1.75
C THR A 504 -4.94 1.74 3.16
N ASP A 505 -5.00 0.48 3.60
CA ASP A 505 -4.50 0.05 4.92
C ASP A 505 -3.00 0.32 5.08
N LEU A 506 -2.24 0.06 4.02
CA LEU A 506 -0.80 0.25 4.04
C LEU A 506 -0.42 1.73 4.11
N ALA A 507 -1.16 2.61 3.43
CA ALA A 507 -0.91 4.06 3.47
C ALA A 507 -1.04 4.61 4.89
N ARG A 508 -2.08 4.19 5.62
CA ARG A 508 -2.32 4.59 7.02
C ARG A 508 -1.19 4.15 7.97
N ILE A 509 -0.58 3.02 7.69
CA ILE A 509 0.49 2.46 8.51
C ILE A 509 1.76 3.31 8.40
N VAL A 510 2.09 3.82 7.21
CA VAL A 510 3.28 4.67 7.03
C VAL A 510 3.20 5.90 7.93
N ASP A 511 2.01 6.51 8.02
CA ASP A 511 1.78 7.62 8.93
C ASP A 511 1.97 7.22 10.40
N LEU A 512 1.49 6.04 10.79
CA LEU A 512 1.68 5.55 12.16
C LEU A 512 3.16 5.27 12.49
N MET A 513 3.92 4.63 11.61
CA MET A 513 5.28 4.15 11.92
C MET A 513 6.29 5.30 12.13
N GLY A 514 6.15 6.41 11.41
CA GLY A 514 7.01 7.59 11.59
C GLY A 514 6.77 8.32 12.91
N ASP A 515 5.51 8.40 13.34
CA ASP A 515 5.07 9.33 14.39
C ASP A 515 4.67 8.65 15.70
N THR A 516 4.88 7.34 15.85
CA THR A 516 4.42 6.60 17.04
C THR A 516 5.56 6.20 17.98
N VAL A 517 5.28 6.29 19.28
CA VAL A 517 6.06 5.69 20.37
C VAL A 517 5.19 4.61 21.01
N ILE A 518 5.78 3.42 21.23
CA ILE A 518 5.11 2.30 21.88
C ILE A 518 5.84 1.98 23.18
N GLU A 519 5.11 1.91 24.28
CA GLU A 519 5.58 1.47 25.57
C GLU A 519 4.81 0.23 26.03
N VAL A 520 5.52 -0.85 26.34
CA VAL A 520 4.90 -2.06 26.87
C VAL A 520 4.78 -1.91 28.39
N GLN A 521 3.55 -1.76 28.88
CA GLN A 521 3.26 -1.54 30.30
C GLN A 521 3.28 -2.85 31.09
N SER A 522 2.72 -3.93 30.54
CA SER A 522 2.74 -5.25 31.18
C SER A 522 2.68 -6.39 30.16
N ILE A 523 3.21 -7.55 30.55
CA ILE A 523 3.14 -8.82 29.80
C ILE A 523 2.62 -9.91 30.75
N ASP A 524 1.58 -10.64 30.37
CA ASP A 524 0.94 -11.69 31.18
C ASP A 524 0.66 -11.26 32.62
N GLY A 525 0.22 -10.01 32.79
CA GLY A 525 -0.08 -9.38 34.09
C GLY A 525 1.14 -8.94 34.89
N LYS A 526 2.37 -9.13 34.40
CA LYS A 526 3.60 -8.66 35.03
C LYS A 526 4.00 -7.30 34.43
N PRO A 527 4.11 -6.23 35.25
CA PRO A 527 4.60 -4.94 34.77
C PRO A 527 6.01 -5.06 34.19
N ILE A 528 6.29 -4.37 33.08
CA ILE A 528 7.67 -4.16 32.64
C ILE A 528 8.23 -2.97 33.41
N GLY A 529 9.37 -3.18 34.07
CA GLY A 529 9.99 -2.13 34.86
C GLY A 529 10.40 -0.95 33.99
N ASN A 530 9.95 0.25 34.34
CA ASN A 530 10.51 1.49 33.81
C ASN A 530 12.02 1.46 34.00
N ALA A 531 12.80 1.65 32.93
CA ALA A 531 14.18 2.06 33.08
C ALA A 531 14.18 3.34 33.95
N LYS A 532 14.62 3.22 35.21
CA LYS A 532 14.87 4.36 36.09
C LYS A 532 15.82 5.32 35.37
N GLY A 533 15.41 6.58 35.15
CA GLY A 533 16.36 7.59 34.70
C GLY A 533 15.80 8.90 34.10
N ALA A 534 14.85 9.57 34.76
CA ALA A 534 14.65 11.02 34.56
C ALA A 534 14.33 11.69 35.90
N ALA A 535 15.33 11.65 36.78
CA ALA A 535 15.42 12.55 37.92
C ALA A 535 16.86 13.05 37.99
N ARG A 536 17.13 14.12 37.25
CA ARG A 536 17.98 15.25 37.63
C ARG A 536 17.86 16.36 36.61
#